data_AF-A0A2S2PCK0-F1
#
_entry.id   AF-A0A2S2PCK0-F1
#
_cell.length_a   1.000
_cell.length_b   1.000
_cell.length_c   1.000
_cell.angle_alpha   90.00
_cell.angle_beta   90.00
_cell.angle_gamma   90.00
#
_symmetry.space_group_name_H-M   'P 1'
#
loop_
_entity.id
_entity.type
_entity.pdbx_description
1 polymer ?
#
loop_
_entity_poly.entity_id
_entity_poly.type
_entity_poly.pdbx_seq_one_letter_code
_entity_poly.pdbx_strand_id
1 'polypeptide(L)'
;MVVDGKPGFTQESFEAIKKEAENHSIYCNLVIDEMCIRQQVEIDSQKNVHGYINMGAEHCYDSDDIPLAKNALVFLAVGINGYWKMPLAYFLIDGLGGKERANLLKEAINLLHDTGAKLQSITFDGANVNTRMCTELGANFNYEN
;
A
#
# COMPACT_ATOMS: atom_id res chain seq x y z
N MET A 1 -13.09 18.32 -3.33
CA MET A 1 -12.06 17.61 -2.54
C MET A 1 -10.79 17.65 -3.36
N VAL A 2 -9.70 18.17 -2.80
CA VAL A 2 -8.37 18.07 -3.44
C VAL A 2 -7.84 16.69 -3.04
N VAL A 3 -7.40 15.89 -4.00
CA VAL A 3 -6.84 14.57 -3.73
C VAL A 3 -5.47 14.75 -3.09
N ASP A 4 -5.27 14.22 -1.89
CA ASP A 4 -3.96 14.15 -1.27
C ASP A 4 -3.11 13.08 -1.98
N GLY A 5 -2.00 13.53 -2.56
CA GLY A 5 -1.05 12.67 -3.26
C GLY A 5 0.10 12.20 -2.39
N LYS A 6 0.08 12.42 -1.07
CA LYS A 6 1.18 12.04 -0.17
C LYS A 6 1.31 10.53 0.01
N PRO A 7 2.51 10.03 0.40
CA PRO A 7 2.69 8.64 0.77
C PRO A 7 1.81 8.27 1.95
N GLY A 8 1.38 7.01 2.03
CA GLY A 8 0.40 6.52 2.98
C GLY A 8 -0.83 5.93 2.30
N PHE A 9 -1.86 5.67 3.10
CA PHE A 9 -3.18 5.28 2.62
C PHE A 9 -3.96 6.50 2.11
N THR A 10 -4.50 6.41 0.90
CA THR A 10 -5.27 7.47 0.25
C THR A 10 -6.74 7.36 0.64
N GLN A 11 -7.20 8.19 1.58
CA GLN A 11 -8.58 8.14 2.09
C GLN A 11 -9.62 8.33 0.98
N GLU A 12 -9.34 9.21 0.03
CA GLU A 12 -10.20 9.51 -1.11
C GLU A 12 -10.49 8.27 -1.98
N SER A 13 -9.52 7.37 -2.10
CA SER A 13 -9.68 6.10 -2.81
C SER A 13 -10.64 5.16 -2.09
N PHE A 14 -10.53 5.04 -0.77
CA PHE A 14 -11.45 4.23 0.03
C PHE A 14 -12.86 4.82 0.05
N GLU A 15 -13.00 6.14 0.14
CA GLU A 15 -14.29 6.83 0.05
C GLU A 15 -14.97 6.61 -1.30
N ALA A 16 -14.20 6.66 -2.41
CA ALA A 16 -14.73 6.39 -3.74
C ALA A 16 -15.25 4.95 -3.86
N ILE A 17 -14.51 3.96 -3.34
CA ILE A 17 -14.94 2.56 -3.31
C ILE A 17 -16.18 2.40 -2.43
N LYS A 18 -16.23 3.07 -1.28
CA LYS A 18 -17.37 3.02 -0.34
C LYS A 18 -18.65 3.51 -1.00
N LYS A 19 -18.58 4.68 -1.65
CA LYS A 19 -19.73 5.25 -2.38
C LYS A 19 -20.23 4.33 -3.50
N GLU A 20 -19.31 3.65 -4.16
CA GLU A 20 -19.65 2.71 -5.22
C GLU A 20 -20.28 1.43 -4.64
N ALA A 21 -19.80 0.95 -3.49
CA ALA A 21 -20.32 -0.21 -2.77
C ALA A 21 -21.73 -0.01 -2.20
N GLU A 22 -22.19 1.24 -2.02
CA GLU A 22 -23.57 1.56 -1.64
C GLU A 22 -24.58 1.17 -2.74
N ASN A 23 -24.17 1.20 -4.00
CA ASN A 23 -25.05 0.99 -5.14
C ASN A 23 -25.00 -0.45 -5.67
N HIS A 24 -23.88 -1.15 -5.50
CA HIS A 24 -23.72 -2.54 -5.94
C HIS A 24 -22.66 -3.28 -5.13
N SER A 25 -22.70 -4.62 -5.20
CA SER A 25 -21.67 -5.44 -4.56
C SER A 25 -20.34 -5.31 -5.30
N ILE A 26 -19.29 -4.88 -4.59
CA ILE A 26 -17.93 -4.83 -5.14
C ILE A 26 -17.16 -6.08 -4.72
N TYR A 27 -16.59 -6.78 -5.70
CA TYR A 27 -15.61 -7.85 -5.48
C TYR A 27 -14.28 -7.40 -6.06
N CYS A 28 -13.21 -7.49 -5.26
CA CYS A 28 -11.90 -7.01 -5.69
C CYS A 28 -10.76 -7.97 -5.32
N ASN A 29 -9.64 -7.79 -6.04
CA ASN A 29 -8.33 -8.33 -5.73
C ASN A 29 -7.46 -7.19 -5.20
N LEU A 30 -6.59 -7.47 -4.22
CA LEU A 30 -5.58 -6.52 -3.76
C LEU A 30 -4.22 -6.90 -4.36
N VAL A 31 -3.67 -6.04 -5.21
CA VAL A 31 -2.35 -6.21 -5.81
C VAL A 31 -1.32 -5.41 -5.00
N ILE A 32 -0.22 -6.06 -4.66
CA ILE A 32 0.88 -5.47 -3.90
C ILE A 32 2.15 -5.65 -4.74
N ASP A 33 2.87 -4.56 -4.98
CA ASP A 33 4.12 -4.61 -5.73
C ASP A 33 5.11 -3.57 -5.21
N GLU A 34 6.40 -3.85 -5.38
CA GLU A 34 7.50 -2.98 -5.00
C GLU A 34 8.29 -2.57 -6.23
N MET A 35 8.38 -1.26 -6.46
CA MET A 35 9.09 -0.71 -7.62
C MET A 35 10.32 0.07 -7.17
N CYS A 36 11.46 -0.20 -7.80
CA CYS A 36 12.68 0.57 -7.60
C CYS A 36 12.50 2.01 -8.10
N ILE A 37 12.90 2.97 -7.28
CA ILE A 37 12.87 4.40 -7.60
C ILE A 37 14.28 4.98 -7.58
N ARG A 38 14.47 6.10 -8.29
CA ARG A 38 15.74 6.81 -8.26
C ARG A 38 15.94 7.45 -6.89
N GLN A 39 17.04 7.12 -6.23
CA GLN A 39 17.48 7.79 -5.01
C GLN A 39 17.93 9.21 -5.34
N GLN A 40 17.09 10.18 -5.05
CA GLN A 40 17.37 11.60 -5.29
C GLN A 40 16.50 12.45 -4.37
N VAL A 41 17.07 13.52 -3.83
CA VAL A 41 16.33 14.54 -3.09
C VAL A 41 15.88 15.61 -4.07
N GLU A 42 14.59 15.95 -4.02
CA GLU A 42 13.99 17.01 -4.82
C GLU A 42 13.20 17.95 -3.93
N ILE A 43 13.16 19.23 -4.31
CA ILE A 43 12.39 20.26 -3.61
C ILE A 43 11.35 20.79 -4.58
N ASP A 44 10.08 20.75 -4.19
CA ASP A 44 9.00 21.25 -5.02
C ASP A 44 8.88 22.79 -4.96
N SER A 45 7.97 23.35 -5.76
CA SER A 45 7.69 24.79 -5.80
C SER A 45 7.13 25.35 -4.49
N GLN A 46 6.62 24.48 -3.60
CA GLN A 46 6.10 24.82 -2.28
C GLN A 46 7.15 24.64 -1.18
N LYS A 47 8.40 24.31 -1.54
CA LYS A 47 9.53 24.04 -0.65
C LYS A 47 9.40 22.76 0.19
N ASN A 48 8.54 21.83 -0.21
CA ASN A 48 8.55 20.51 0.41
C ASN A 48 9.72 19.70 -0.11
N VAL A 49 10.37 18.95 0.77
CA VAL A 49 11.51 18.10 0.45
C VAL A 49 11.02 16.66 0.27
N HIS A 50 11.37 16.06 -0.88
CA HIS A 50 11.01 14.70 -1.28
C HIS A 50 12.27 13.86 -1.49
N GLY A 51 12.14 12.53 -1.46
CA GLY A 51 13.24 11.58 -1.74
C GLY A 51 13.66 10.69 -0.57
N TYR A 52 13.13 10.96 0.62
CA TYR A 52 13.37 10.18 1.83
C TYR A 52 12.31 9.09 2.04
N ILE A 53 12.61 8.15 2.94
CA ILE A 53 11.61 7.20 3.44
C ILE A 53 10.39 7.97 3.97
N ASN A 54 9.21 7.52 3.59
CA ASN A 54 7.94 8.08 4.05
C ASN A 54 6.87 6.99 4.11
N MET A 55 6.44 6.69 5.34
CA MET A 55 5.44 5.67 5.65
C MET A 55 4.01 6.23 5.82
N GLY A 56 3.78 7.49 5.44
CA GLY A 56 2.48 8.16 5.59
C GLY A 56 2.16 8.64 7.00
N ALA A 57 3.14 8.63 7.90
CA ALA A 57 3.05 9.33 9.18
C ALA A 57 3.57 10.76 9.02
N GLU A 58 2.91 11.72 9.67
CA GLU A 58 3.49 13.04 9.92
C GLU A 58 4.64 12.86 10.93
N HIS A 59 5.82 12.49 10.44
CA HIS A 59 7.01 12.40 11.27
C HIS A 59 7.88 13.63 11.09
N CYS A 60 7.96 14.39 12.17
CA CYS A 60 9.11 15.22 12.49
C CYS A 60 10.25 14.24 12.78
N TYR A 61 11.10 13.99 11.80
CA TYR A 61 12.33 13.25 12.06
C TYR A 61 13.24 14.16 12.89
N ASP A 62 13.34 13.89 14.19
CA ASP A 62 14.27 14.57 15.11
C ASP A 62 15.74 14.16 14.89
N SER A 63 16.02 13.36 13.86
CA SER A 63 17.36 12.88 13.50
C SER A 63 17.78 13.39 12.12
N ASP A 64 18.99 13.96 12.03
CA ASP A 64 19.56 14.55 10.82
C ASP A 64 19.80 13.55 9.65
N ASP A 65 19.62 12.25 9.86
CA ASP A 65 19.96 11.19 8.89
C ASP A 65 18.76 10.28 8.53
N ILE A 66 17.72 10.83 7.90
CA ILE A 66 16.68 10.01 7.29
C ILE A 66 17.25 9.34 6.03
N PRO A 67 17.15 8.03 5.84
CA PRO A 67 17.62 7.38 4.62
C PRO A 67 16.80 7.80 3.39
N LEU A 68 17.45 7.79 2.22
CA LEU A 68 16.77 7.94 0.94
C LEU A 68 15.91 6.71 0.64
N ALA A 69 14.73 6.94 0.08
CA ALA A 69 13.89 5.85 -0.39
C ALA A 69 14.53 5.18 -1.62
N LYS A 70 14.60 3.85 -1.61
CA LYS A 70 15.08 3.03 -2.72
C LYS A 70 13.95 2.45 -3.54
N ASN A 71 12.82 2.17 -2.89
CA ASN A 71 11.66 1.56 -3.53
C ASN A 71 10.36 2.25 -3.11
N ALA A 72 9.32 2.07 -3.92
CA ALA A 72 7.94 2.40 -3.60
C ALA A 72 7.13 1.11 -3.49
N LEU A 73 6.57 0.84 -2.31
CA LEU A 73 5.62 -0.26 -2.08
C LEU A 73 4.21 0.24 -2.34
N VAL A 74 3.51 -0.35 -3.31
CA VAL A 74 2.20 0.13 -3.79
C VAL A 74 1.12 -0.92 -3.54
N PHE A 75 -0.05 -0.46 -3.11
CA PHE A 75 -1.26 -1.25 -2.92
C PHE A 75 -2.33 -0.78 -3.91
N LEU A 76 -2.86 -1.70 -4.71
CA LEU A 76 -3.84 -1.42 -5.75
C LEU A 76 -5.05 -2.36 -5.62
N ALA A 77 -6.24 -1.80 -5.45
CA ALA A 77 -7.48 -2.58 -5.58
C ALA A 77 -7.84 -2.72 -7.06
N VAL A 78 -8.17 -3.94 -7.48
CA VAL A 78 -8.60 -4.26 -8.84
C VAL A 78 -9.98 -4.88 -8.79
N GLY A 79 -10.94 -4.27 -9.49
CA GLY A 79 -12.30 -4.80 -9.60
C GLY A 79 -12.31 -6.15 -10.31
N ILE A 80 -12.97 -7.14 -9.72
CA ILE A 80 -13.22 -8.46 -10.35
C ILE A 80 -14.50 -8.41 -11.16
N ASN A 81 -15.56 -7.84 -10.58
CA ASN A 81 -16.86 -7.67 -11.22
C ASN A 81 -17.06 -6.26 -11.81
N GLY A 82 -15.96 -5.53 -12.05
CA GLY A 82 -15.96 -4.21 -12.64
C GLY A 82 -14.64 -3.93 -13.36
N TYR A 83 -14.64 -2.97 -14.29
CA TYR A 83 -13.44 -2.61 -15.07
C TYR A 83 -12.76 -1.37 -14.48
N TRP A 84 -12.14 -1.53 -13.31
CA TRP A 84 -11.42 -0.44 -12.64
C TRP A 84 -10.22 -0.93 -11.83
N LYS A 85 -9.28 -0.02 -11.62
CA LYS A 85 -8.10 -0.18 -10.75
C LYS A 85 -7.96 1.09 -9.92
N MET A 86 -7.83 0.96 -8.61
CA MET A 86 -7.75 2.09 -7.68
C MET A 86 -6.49 1.98 -6.81
N PRO A 87 -5.55 2.94 -6.90
CA PRO A 87 -4.43 3.03 -5.96
C PRO A 87 -4.97 3.30 -4.56
N LEU A 88 -4.66 2.42 -3.61
CA LEU A 88 -5.11 2.56 -2.22
C LEU A 88 -4.04 3.18 -1.33
N ALA A 89 -2.78 2.85 -1.61
CA ALA A 89 -1.67 3.35 -0.84
C ALA A 89 -0.37 3.23 -1.62
N TYR A 90 0.59 4.09 -1.26
CA TYR A 90 1.98 3.86 -1.61
C TYR A 90 2.89 4.33 -0.46
N PHE A 91 4.01 3.64 -0.27
CA PHE A 91 4.98 3.94 0.78
C PHE A 91 6.38 4.04 0.18
N LEU A 92 7.13 5.06 0.56
CA LEU A 92 8.52 5.23 0.13
C LEU A 92 9.44 4.58 1.16
N ILE A 93 10.22 3.57 0.75
CA ILE A 93 10.94 2.68 1.66
C ILE A 93 12.40 2.45 1.23
N ASP A 94 13.25 2.12 2.20
CA ASP A 94 14.57 1.49 1.97
C ASP A 94 14.50 0.00 2.36
N GLY A 95 13.49 -0.69 1.81
CA GLY A 95 13.12 -2.04 2.21
C GLY A 95 12.17 -2.07 3.42
N LEU A 96 11.47 -3.20 3.53
CA LEU A 96 10.57 -3.53 4.65
C LEU A 96 10.61 -5.03 4.87
N GLY A 97 10.69 -5.45 6.14
CA GLY A 97 10.61 -6.86 6.52
C GLY A 97 9.21 -7.44 6.33
N GLY A 98 9.10 -8.78 6.34
CA GLY A 98 7.82 -9.46 6.17
C GLY A 98 6.76 -9.05 7.21
N LYS A 99 7.16 -8.85 8.47
CA LYS A 99 6.24 -8.43 9.55
C LYS A 99 5.71 -7.00 9.35
N GLU A 100 6.54 -6.07 8.90
CA GLU A 100 6.12 -4.69 8.65
C GLU A 100 5.16 -4.63 7.46
N ARG A 101 5.46 -5.36 6.37
CA ARG A 101 4.54 -5.51 5.24
C ARG A 101 3.23 -6.17 5.66
N ALA A 102 3.28 -7.16 6.55
CA ALA A 102 2.08 -7.83 7.05
C ALA A 102 1.17 -6.87 7.82
N ASN A 103 1.74 -5.96 8.61
CA ASN A 103 0.96 -4.91 9.28
C ASN A 103 0.29 -3.96 8.29
N LEU A 104 1.01 -3.50 7.25
CA LEU A 104 0.43 -2.66 6.20
C LEU A 104 -0.67 -3.39 5.42
N LEU A 105 -0.44 -4.66 5.08
CA LEU A 105 -1.43 -5.49 4.41
C LEU A 105 -2.68 -5.69 5.27
N LYS A 106 -2.51 -5.97 6.55
CA LYS A 106 -3.64 -6.09 7.49
C LYS A 106 -4.45 -4.81 7.56
N GLU A 107 -3.78 -3.65 7.61
CA GLU A 107 -4.46 -2.36 7.60
C GLU A 107 -5.20 -2.11 6.29
N ALA A 108 -4.57 -2.41 5.13
CA ALA A 108 -5.21 -2.30 3.83
C ALA A 108 -6.48 -3.17 3.73
N ILE A 109 -6.44 -4.39 4.28
CA ILE A 109 -7.59 -5.31 4.33
C ILE A 109 -8.71 -4.73 5.21
N ASN A 110 -8.39 -4.20 6.40
CA ASN A 110 -9.37 -3.59 7.29
C ASN A 110 -10.04 -2.37 6.63
N LEU A 111 -9.24 -1.46 6.07
CA LEU A 111 -9.75 -0.26 5.40
C LEU A 111 -10.63 -0.61 4.19
N LEU A 112 -10.25 -1.60 3.38
CA LEU A 112 -11.08 -2.11 2.27
C LEU A 112 -12.38 -2.74 2.76
N HIS A 113 -12.31 -3.51 3.85
CA HIS A 113 -13.49 -4.13 4.43
C HIS A 113 -14.49 -3.06 4.91
N ASP A 114 -13.99 -1.98 5.51
CA ASP A 114 -14.81 -0.86 6.00
C ASP A 114 -15.50 -0.06 4.88
N THR A 115 -15.04 -0.18 3.63
CA THR A 115 -15.75 0.39 2.47
C THR A 115 -16.96 -0.46 2.04
N GLY A 116 -17.10 -1.69 2.56
CA GLY A 116 -18.10 -2.66 2.09
C GLY A 116 -17.67 -3.46 0.86
N ALA A 117 -16.43 -3.29 0.39
CA ALA A 117 -15.89 -4.11 -0.70
C ALA A 117 -15.52 -5.52 -0.20
N LYS A 118 -15.74 -6.53 -1.04
CA LYS A 118 -15.43 -7.94 -0.74
C LYS A 118 -14.10 -8.34 -1.38
N LEU A 119 -13.03 -8.28 -0.59
CA LEU A 119 -11.72 -8.77 -1.00
C LEU A 119 -11.75 -10.30 -1.20
N GLN A 120 -11.43 -10.77 -2.40
CA GLN A 120 -11.44 -12.20 -2.75
C GLN A 120 -10.03 -12.82 -2.78
N SER A 121 -9.03 -12.02 -3.13
CA SER A 121 -7.67 -12.50 -3.32
C SER A 121 -6.66 -11.39 -3.10
N ILE A 122 -5.42 -11.78 -2.87
CA ILE A 122 -4.26 -10.90 -2.81
C ILE A 122 -3.26 -11.42 -3.83
N THR A 123 -2.67 -10.52 -4.62
CA THR A 123 -1.64 -10.85 -5.62
C THR A 123 -0.36 -10.09 -5.30
N PHE A 124 0.76 -10.79 -5.33
CA PHE A 124 2.10 -10.26 -5.09
C PHE A 124 3.10 -11.06 -5.93
N ASP A 125 4.31 -10.54 -6.10
CA ASP A 125 5.38 -11.22 -6.85
C ASP A 125 5.98 -12.42 -6.09
N GLY A 126 6.94 -13.11 -6.70
CA GLY A 126 7.60 -14.28 -6.10
C GLY A 126 8.65 -13.96 -5.03
N ALA A 127 8.73 -12.74 -4.50
CA ALA A 127 9.78 -12.38 -3.54
C ALA A 127 9.58 -13.07 -2.18
N ASN A 128 10.67 -13.56 -1.58
CA ASN A 128 10.66 -14.22 -0.25
C ASN A 128 10.01 -13.34 0.83
N VAL A 129 10.19 -12.03 0.75
CA VAL A 129 9.62 -11.08 1.71
C VAL A 129 8.08 -11.04 1.66
N ASN A 130 7.49 -11.23 0.48
CA ASN A 130 6.04 -11.25 0.30
C ASN A 130 5.44 -12.60 0.74
N THR A 131 6.17 -13.71 0.52
CA THR A 131 5.82 -15.00 1.15
C THR A 131 5.82 -14.87 2.67
N ARG A 132 6.87 -14.24 3.24
CA ARG A 132 6.96 -14.01 4.68
C ARG A 132 5.82 -13.14 5.20
N MET A 133 5.48 -12.05 4.50
CA MET A 133 4.32 -11.21 4.79
C MET A 133 3.04 -12.04 4.95
N CYS A 134 2.76 -12.95 4.01
CA CYS A 134 1.59 -13.81 4.10
C CYS A 134 1.68 -14.82 5.25
N THR A 135 2.86 -15.39 5.54
CA THR A 135 3.02 -16.29 6.70
C THR A 135 2.81 -15.60 8.04
N GLU A 136 3.21 -14.33 8.17
CA GLU A 136 2.97 -13.53 9.38
C GLU A 136 1.47 -13.26 9.60
N LEU A 137 0.65 -13.35 8.54
CA LEU A 137 -0.82 -13.31 8.61
C LEU A 137 -1.47 -14.69 8.74
N GLY A 138 -0.67 -15.76 8.87
CA GLY A 138 -1.15 -17.13 9.10
C GLY A 138 -1.27 -18.00 7.85
N ALA A 139 -0.85 -17.53 6.68
CA ALA A 139 -0.79 -18.39 5.49
C ALA A 139 0.28 -19.48 5.68
N ASN A 140 -0.01 -20.70 5.24
CA ASN A 140 0.95 -21.79 5.26
C ASN A 140 1.36 -22.14 3.82
N PHE A 141 2.64 -21.99 3.51
CA PHE A 141 3.24 -22.36 2.23
C PHE A 141 4.11 -23.62 2.31
N ASN A 142 4.13 -24.30 3.47
CA ASN A 142 4.77 -25.59 3.59
C ASN A 142 3.93 -26.62 2.85
N TYR A 143 4.44 -27.09 1.72
CA TYR A 143 3.89 -28.23 1.00
C TYR A 143 4.41 -29.52 1.64
N GLU A 144 4.03 -29.78 2.90
CA GLU A 144 4.23 -31.10 3.49
C GLU A 144 2.95 -31.93 3.23
N ASN A 145 3.11 -33.04 2.50
CA ASN A 145 2.08 -34.06 2.29
C ASN A 145 1.76 -34.80 3.59
#